data_AF-A0A7W0G0W7-F1
#
_entry.id   AF-A0A7W0G0W7-F1
#
_cell.length_a   1.000
_cell.length_b   1.000
_cell.length_c   1.000
_cell.angle_alpha   90.00
_cell.angle_beta   90.00
_cell.angle_gamma   90.00
#
_symmetry.space_group_name_H-M   'P 1'
#
loop_
_entity.id
_entity.type
_entity.pdbx_description
1 polymer ?
#
loop_
_entity_poly.entity_id
_entity_poly.type
_entity_poly.pdbx_seq_one_letter_code
_entity_poly.pdbx_strand_id
1 'polypeptide(L)'
;MWLHSIIIGGRRPLRRAAGAVVRAALRATCLIGCAITSQAGGATGVTTSSALREKDVARAEKVLAKLRLLDEAAVSNDVRIYRALASKLLSGFFVTVADMNRSDFKTDLSTAVFLYEEVGQTWFAAGAATADCGRERQDIYLPLCLDLRGGTVRQLLVAKARLHARWAGAVVKNYKGESDAETSGAISEMNAARENDLVIAAHIVETLKPLEGLVNTPPTNTDYQERRTASKISFERLDVQLADALGIAGVLLNWMPRSPTFQYLSSARRSYMDGLFWYRKVHHSKKLVVSASGFERDPLEGLRMDAEQVGHAVIANWKSGMKYTRLAEQSLCRSARR
;
A
#
# COMPACT_ATOMS: atom_id res chain seq x y z
N MET A 1 47.95 20.96 -6.54
CA MET A 1 49.11 20.90 -5.62
C MET A 1 48.89 21.97 -4.57
N TRP A 2 49.14 21.62 -3.29
CA TRP A 2 48.99 22.44 -2.07
C TRP A 2 47.64 22.36 -1.33
N LEU A 3 47.64 21.33 -0.47
CA LEU A 3 46.90 21.16 0.77
C LEU A 3 47.08 22.34 1.73
N HIS A 4 46.05 22.63 2.54
CA HIS A 4 46.25 22.81 3.97
C HIS A 4 45.01 22.44 4.78
N SER A 5 45.19 21.41 5.60
CA SER A 5 44.32 20.93 6.66
C SER A 5 44.33 21.89 7.84
N ILE A 6 43.17 22.09 8.49
CA ILE A 6 43.10 22.44 9.92
C ILE A 6 42.07 21.54 10.58
N ILE A 7 42.57 20.65 11.44
CA ILE A 7 41.86 19.80 12.38
C ILE A 7 41.94 20.48 13.75
N ILE A 8 40.80 20.84 14.33
CA ILE A 8 40.58 21.03 15.79
C ILE A 8 39.10 20.63 16.00
N GLY A 9 38.72 19.58 16.73
CA GLY A 9 39.24 19.12 18.02
C GLY A 9 38.25 19.52 19.12
N GLY A 10 37.04 18.94 19.14
CA GLY A 10 35.99 19.27 20.12
C GLY A 10 35.23 18.04 20.60
N ARG A 11 35.75 17.40 21.65
CA ARG A 11 35.08 16.30 22.39
C ARG A 11 33.76 16.80 22.97
N ARG A 12 32.65 16.08 22.73
CA ARG A 12 31.42 16.17 23.55
C ARG A 12 31.01 14.79 24.04
N PRO A 13 30.50 14.68 25.28
CA PRO A 13 30.42 13.42 26.00
C PRO A 13 29.19 12.60 25.61
N LEU A 14 29.44 11.32 25.31
CA LEU A 14 28.50 10.23 25.47
C LEU A 14 28.03 10.17 26.94
N ARG A 15 26.73 10.37 27.18
CA ARG A 15 25.92 9.70 28.22
C ARG A 15 24.57 10.41 28.40
N ARG A 16 23.51 9.76 27.91
CA ARG A 16 22.19 9.55 28.57
C ARG A 16 21.17 9.11 27.52
N ALA A 17 21.34 7.89 27.04
CA ALA A 17 20.30 7.12 26.35
C ALA A 17 20.08 5.83 27.15
N ALA A 18 19.44 5.95 28.30
CA ALA A 18 19.00 4.82 29.12
C ALA A 18 17.77 5.27 29.89
N GLY A 19 16.58 5.04 29.33
CA GLY A 19 15.33 5.43 29.98
C GLY A 19 14.12 5.59 29.07
N ALA A 20 13.97 4.81 28.01
CA ALA A 20 12.73 4.81 27.21
C ALA A 20 12.43 3.48 26.49
N VAL A 21 13.10 2.37 26.84
CA VAL A 21 12.94 1.08 26.14
C VAL A 21 12.18 0.03 26.96
N VAL A 22 11.85 0.30 28.23
CA VAL A 22 11.29 -0.74 29.13
C VAL A 22 9.75 -0.73 29.25
N ARG A 23 9.02 0.20 28.60
CA ARG A 23 7.53 0.23 28.66
C ARG A 23 6.80 -0.08 27.35
N ALA A 24 7.51 -0.51 26.31
CA ALA A 24 6.90 -1.05 25.09
C ALA A 24 6.76 -2.59 25.11
N ALA A 25 7.45 -3.28 26.04
CA ALA A 25 7.50 -4.75 26.10
C ALA A 25 6.29 -5.43 26.80
N LEU A 26 5.27 -4.69 27.23
CA LEU A 26 4.13 -5.24 27.98
C LEU A 26 2.76 -5.07 27.29
N ARG A 27 2.73 -4.64 26.03
CA ARG A 27 1.53 -4.67 25.16
C ARG A 27 1.67 -5.58 23.94
N ALA A 28 2.80 -6.28 23.81
CA ALA A 28 3.11 -7.20 22.71
C ALA A 28 2.63 -8.64 22.95
N THR A 29 1.90 -8.93 24.04
CA THR A 29 1.58 -10.31 24.45
C THR A 29 0.16 -10.78 24.08
N CYS A 30 -0.64 -9.98 23.36
CA CYS A 30 -2.00 -10.38 22.95
C CYS A 30 -2.23 -10.52 21.43
N LEU A 31 -1.22 -10.26 20.59
CA LEU A 31 -1.32 -10.49 19.13
C LEU A 31 -0.35 -11.55 18.59
N ILE A 32 0.64 -11.99 19.39
CA ILE A 32 1.55 -13.08 19.04
C ILE A 32 1.00 -14.46 19.47
N GLY A 33 -0.04 -14.49 20.32
CA GLY A 33 -0.65 -15.72 20.84
C GLY A 33 -1.49 -16.54 19.85
N CYS A 34 -1.66 -16.09 18.59
CA CYS A 34 -2.37 -16.85 17.56
C CYS A 34 -1.48 -17.37 16.42
N ALA A 35 -0.14 -17.17 16.46
CA ALA A 35 0.71 -17.41 15.30
C ALA A 35 1.78 -18.50 15.46
N ILE A 36 1.88 -19.22 16.58
CA ILE A 36 2.92 -20.25 16.75
C ILE A 36 2.34 -21.50 17.40
N THR A 37 1.71 -22.36 16.59
CA THR A 37 1.62 -23.83 16.77
C THR A 37 1.16 -24.45 15.45
N SER A 38 2.02 -24.44 14.43
CA SER A 38 1.83 -25.30 13.25
C SER A 38 3.16 -25.53 12.53
N GLN A 39 4.08 -26.22 13.21
CA GLN A 39 5.13 -27.00 12.54
C GLN A 39 5.16 -28.39 13.15
N ALA A 40 4.39 -29.30 12.54
CA ALA A 40 4.63 -30.74 12.42
C ALA A 40 3.31 -31.40 12.03
N GLY A 41 3.25 -31.94 10.81
CA GLY A 41 2.14 -32.75 10.34
C GLY A 41 1.74 -32.38 8.93
N GLY A 42 2.20 -33.18 7.96
CA GLY A 42 1.64 -33.16 6.62
C GLY A 42 0.13 -33.37 6.71
N ALA A 43 -0.62 -32.36 6.31
CA ALA A 43 -2.06 -32.41 6.19
C ALA A 43 -2.40 -31.74 4.86
N THR A 44 -3.07 -32.50 4.01
CA THR A 44 -3.76 -32.04 2.82
C THR A 44 -4.57 -30.79 3.16
N GLY A 45 -4.02 -29.63 2.80
CA GLY A 45 -4.67 -28.34 2.98
C GLY A 45 -5.86 -28.26 2.04
N VAL A 46 -7.01 -28.75 2.51
CA VAL A 46 -8.31 -28.42 1.95
C VAL A 46 -8.47 -26.92 2.13
N THR A 47 -8.12 -26.20 1.07
CA THR A 47 -8.42 -24.78 0.91
C THR A 47 -9.91 -24.64 1.11
N THR A 48 -10.34 -23.98 2.18
CA THR A 48 -11.73 -23.49 2.30
C THR A 48 -11.87 -22.26 1.39
N SER A 49 -11.65 -22.50 0.10
CA SER A 49 -12.20 -21.72 -1.00
C SER A 49 -13.69 -21.56 -0.70
N SER A 50 -14.17 -20.33 -0.53
CA SER A 50 -15.61 -20.11 -0.65
C SER A 50 -15.98 -20.68 -2.03
N ALA A 51 -16.75 -21.78 -2.04
CA ALA A 51 -16.88 -22.68 -3.18
C ALA A 51 -16.84 -21.91 -4.50
N LEU A 52 -15.75 -22.10 -5.25
CA LEU A 52 -15.55 -21.42 -6.53
C LEU A 52 -16.75 -21.73 -7.41
N ARG A 53 -17.46 -20.70 -7.87
CA ARG A 53 -18.69 -20.88 -8.65
C ARG A 53 -18.33 -21.03 -10.11
N GLU A 54 -18.99 -21.94 -10.82
CA GLU A 54 -18.81 -22.15 -12.26
C GLU A 54 -18.96 -20.84 -13.05
N LYS A 55 -19.91 -19.98 -12.66
CA LYS A 55 -20.09 -18.64 -13.24
C LYS A 55 -18.84 -17.74 -13.07
N ASP A 56 -18.19 -17.80 -11.92
CA ASP A 56 -16.98 -17.01 -11.64
C ASP A 56 -15.80 -17.57 -12.44
N VAL A 57 -15.71 -18.89 -12.64
CA VAL A 57 -14.74 -19.55 -13.52
C VAL A 57 -14.92 -19.12 -14.98
N ALA A 58 -16.14 -19.23 -15.52
CA ALA A 58 -16.43 -18.84 -16.90
C ALA A 58 -16.15 -17.34 -17.18
N ARG A 59 -16.39 -16.47 -16.19
CA ARG A 59 -16.03 -15.05 -16.26
C ARG A 59 -14.52 -14.86 -16.30
N ALA A 60 -13.79 -15.56 -15.44
CA ALA A 60 -12.35 -15.47 -15.38
C ALA A 60 -11.65 -15.97 -16.64
N GLU A 61 -12.13 -17.05 -17.25
CA GLU A 61 -11.59 -17.53 -18.53
C GLU A 61 -11.68 -16.47 -19.62
N LYS A 62 -12.82 -15.76 -19.69
CA LYS A 62 -13.00 -14.63 -20.61
C LYS A 62 -12.03 -13.49 -20.30
N VAL A 63 -11.79 -13.19 -19.03
CA VAL A 63 -10.81 -12.17 -18.62
C VAL A 63 -9.39 -12.61 -19.00
N LEU A 64 -8.98 -13.83 -18.62
CA LEU A 64 -7.65 -14.39 -18.92
C LEU A 64 -7.37 -14.43 -20.43
N ALA A 65 -8.35 -14.87 -21.24
CA ALA A 65 -8.20 -14.88 -22.70
C ALA A 65 -7.95 -13.48 -23.27
N LYS A 66 -8.64 -12.46 -22.74
CA LYS A 66 -8.45 -11.06 -23.17
C LYS A 66 -7.18 -10.43 -22.58
N LEU A 67 -6.72 -10.85 -21.39
CA LEU A 67 -5.43 -10.43 -20.83
C LEU A 67 -4.27 -10.93 -21.69
N ARG A 68 -4.37 -12.12 -22.29
CA ARG A 68 -3.39 -12.62 -23.28
C ARG A 68 -3.26 -11.69 -24.48
N LEU A 69 -4.35 -11.09 -24.96
CA LEU A 69 -4.30 -10.12 -26.06
C LEU A 69 -3.53 -8.85 -25.67
N LEU A 70 -3.72 -8.35 -24.44
CA LEU A 70 -2.92 -7.23 -23.92
C LEU A 70 -1.45 -7.62 -23.74
N ASP A 71 -1.21 -8.86 -23.33
CA ASP A 71 0.12 -9.39 -23.15
C ASP A 71 0.90 -9.44 -24.46
N GLU A 72 0.32 -10.02 -25.51
CA GLU A 72 0.87 -10.06 -26.87
C GLU A 72 1.15 -8.65 -27.40
N ALA A 73 0.22 -7.71 -27.20
CA ALA A 73 0.43 -6.32 -27.56
C ALA A 73 1.57 -5.67 -26.76
N ALA A 74 1.72 -5.98 -25.48
CA ALA A 74 2.83 -5.47 -24.67
C ALA A 74 4.18 -6.04 -25.13
N VAL A 75 4.24 -7.31 -25.55
CA VAL A 75 5.46 -7.94 -26.12
C VAL A 75 5.84 -7.30 -27.44
N SER A 76 4.86 -6.99 -28.29
CA SER A 76 5.12 -6.31 -29.57
C SER A 76 5.71 -4.90 -29.40
N ASN A 77 5.67 -4.35 -28.18
CA ASN A 77 6.12 -3.01 -27.85
C ASN A 77 5.44 -1.91 -28.70
N ASP A 78 4.27 -2.20 -29.26
CA ASP A 78 3.46 -1.25 -30.03
C ASP A 78 2.46 -0.55 -29.12
N VAL A 79 2.76 0.72 -28.79
CA VAL A 79 1.92 1.56 -27.93
C VAL A 79 0.53 1.82 -28.51
N ARG A 80 0.39 1.87 -29.84
CA ARG A 80 -0.90 2.17 -30.49
C ARG A 80 -1.82 0.96 -30.39
N ILE A 81 -1.29 -0.23 -30.68
CA ILE A 81 -2.02 -1.49 -30.54
C ILE A 81 -2.40 -1.71 -29.07
N TYR A 82 -1.42 -1.57 -28.16
CA TYR A 82 -1.67 -1.73 -26.73
C TYR A 82 -2.76 -0.77 -26.23
N ARG A 83 -2.67 0.52 -26.61
CA ARG A 83 -3.66 1.54 -26.21
C ARG A 83 -5.04 1.24 -26.75
N ALA A 84 -5.16 0.84 -28.02
CA ALA A 84 -6.44 0.52 -28.63
C ALA A 84 -7.12 -0.69 -27.96
N LEU A 85 -6.33 -1.70 -27.57
CA LEU A 85 -6.83 -2.85 -26.82
C LEU A 85 -7.17 -2.47 -25.37
N ALA A 86 -6.29 -1.73 -24.69
CA ALA A 86 -6.47 -1.33 -23.31
C ALA A 86 -7.74 -0.48 -23.13
N SER A 87 -7.97 0.51 -24.00
CA SER A 87 -9.17 1.36 -23.95
C SER A 87 -10.46 0.56 -24.16
N LYS A 88 -10.41 -0.50 -24.97
CA LYS A 88 -11.56 -1.38 -25.25
C LYS A 88 -11.82 -2.39 -24.13
N LEU A 89 -10.77 -2.89 -23.47
CA LEU A 89 -10.85 -4.07 -22.61
C LEU A 89 -10.87 -3.74 -21.11
N LEU A 90 -10.07 -2.77 -20.65
CA LEU A 90 -9.80 -2.56 -19.22
C LEU A 90 -11.06 -2.20 -18.42
N SER A 91 -11.90 -1.29 -18.91
CA SER A 91 -13.14 -0.90 -18.23
C SER A 91 -14.08 -2.10 -18.01
N GLY A 92 -14.20 -2.96 -19.03
CA GLY A 92 -14.98 -4.19 -18.95
C GLY A 92 -14.39 -5.22 -17.97
N PHE A 93 -13.06 -5.26 -17.82
CA PHE A 93 -12.42 -6.14 -16.83
C PHE A 93 -12.77 -5.74 -15.40
N PHE A 94 -12.65 -4.46 -15.06
CA PHE A 94 -12.93 -4.01 -13.70
C PHE A 94 -14.36 -4.35 -13.27
N VAL A 95 -15.34 -4.15 -14.15
CA VAL A 95 -16.74 -4.55 -13.89
C VAL A 95 -16.86 -6.07 -13.73
N THR A 96 -16.30 -6.84 -14.66
CA THR A 96 -16.41 -8.31 -14.65
C THR A 96 -15.79 -8.92 -13.40
N VAL A 97 -14.61 -8.44 -13.00
CA VAL A 97 -13.88 -8.95 -11.83
C VAL A 97 -14.53 -8.44 -10.53
N ALA A 98 -15.04 -7.20 -10.50
CA ALA A 98 -15.76 -6.67 -9.34
C ALA A 98 -16.98 -7.52 -8.96
N ASP A 99 -17.67 -8.08 -9.95
CA ASP A 99 -18.85 -8.95 -9.76
C ASP A 99 -18.54 -10.39 -9.28
N MET A 100 -17.26 -10.77 -9.19
CA MET A 100 -16.86 -12.10 -8.71
C MET A 100 -16.91 -12.19 -7.19
N ASN A 101 -17.09 -13.40 -6.65
CA ASN A 101 -16.99 -13.62 -5.20
C ASN A 101 -15.60 -13.27 -4.66
N ARG A 102 -15.54 -12.86 -3.39
CA ARG A 102 -14.28 -12.54 -2.71
C ARG A 102 -13.48 -13.83 -2.47
N SER A 103 -12.39 -13.98 -3.19
CA SER A 103 -11.44 -15.09 -3.10
C SER A 103 -10.04 -14.63 -3.51
N ASP A 104 -9.02 -15.44 -3.24
CA ASP A 104 -7.65 -15.17 -3.71
C ASP A 104 -7.59 -15.14 -5.24
N PHE A 105 -8.38 -16.00 -5.88
CA PHE A 105 -8.60 -15.97 -7.32
C PHE A 105 -9.06 -14.60 -7.86
N LYS A 106 -10.06 -13.96 -7.22
CA LYS A 106 -10.48 -12.60 -7.58
C LYS A 106 -9.36 -11.59 -7.33
N THR A 107 -8.62 -11.75 -6.25
CA THR A 107 -7.48 -10.89 -5.90
C THR A 107 -6.42 -10.93 -7.00
N ASP A 108 -6.07 -12.12 -7.51
CA ASP A 108 -5.11 -12.28 -8.60
C ASP A 108 -5.57 -11.65 -9.91
N LEU A 109 -6.82 -11.91 -10.33
CA LEU A 109 -7.36 -11.27 -11.52
C LEU A 109 -7.42 -9.75 -11.40
N SER A 110 -7.84 -9.23 -10.24
CA SER A 110 -7.87 -7.79 -9.97
C SER A 110 -6.47 -7.19 -10.05
N THR A 111 -5.47 -7.90 -9.53
CA THR A 111 -4.07 -7.46 -9.52
C THR A 111 -3.48 -7.49 -10.93
N ALA A 112 -3.71 -8.56 -11.70
CA ALA A 112 -3.28 -8.66 -13.09
C ALA A 112 -3.87 -7.55 -13.96
N VAL A 113 -5.19 -7.30 -13.86
CA VAL A 113 -5.88 -6.23 -14.60
C VAL A 113 -5.31 -4.86 -14.24
N PHE A 114 -5.13 -4.59 -12.94
CA PHE A 114 -4.53 -3.35 -12.47
C PHE A 114 -3.11 -3.16 -13.02
N LEU A 115 -2.27 -4.20 -13.00
CA LEU A 115 -0.90 -4.10 -13.49
C LEU A 115 -0.83 -3.84 -15.00
N TYR A 116 -1.74 -4.41 -15.81
CA TYR A 116 -1.84 -4.06 -17.22
C TYR A 116 -2.35 -2.62 -17.43
N GLU A 117 -3.24 -2.11 -16.60
CA GLU A 117 -3.59 -0.68 -16.64
C GLU A 117 -2.36 0.21 -16.38
N GLU A 118 -1.55 -0.12 -15.38
CA GLU A 118 -0.30 0.59 -15.07
C GLU A 118 0.71 0.52 -16.23
N VAL A 119 0.82 -0.63 -16.92
CA VAL A 119 1.62 -0.75 -18.15
C VAL A 119 1.21 0.33 -19.16
N GLY A 120 -0.09 0.52 -19.36
CA GLY A 120 -0.63 1.59 -20.22
C GLY A 120 -0.19 2.98 -19.77
N GLN A 121 -0.19 3.26 -18.47
CA GLN A 121 0.22 4.56 -17.92
C GLN A 121 1.72 4.83 -18.08
N THR A 122 2.58 3.82 -17.95
CA THR A 122 4.04 3.98 -18.12
C THR A 122 4.45 4.41 -19.52
N TRP A 123 3.60 4.24 -20.54
CA TRP A 123 3.87 4.74 -21.89
C TRP A 123 3.79 6.26 -22.01
N PHE A 124 3.12 6.93 -21.06
CA PHE A 124 2.97 8.39 -21.04
C PHE A 124 3.98 9.08 -20.13
N ALA A 125 4.56 8.34 -19.17
CA ALA A 125 5.65 8.83 -18.34
C ALA A 125 6.96 8.85 -19.16
N ALA A 126 7.74 9.91 -19.07
CA ALA A 126 8.93 10.15 -19.88
C ALA A 126 9.94 9.00 -19.77
N GLY A 127 10.16 8.29 -20.90
CA GLY A 127 11.19 7.27 -21.05
C GLY A 127 10.88 5.93 -20.36
N ALA A 128 11.33 4.83 -20.96
CA ALA A 128 11.28 3.52 -20.34
C ALA A 128 12.33 3.46 -19.22
N ALA A 129 12.00 4.02 -18.05
CA ALA A 129 12.86 3.96 -16.88
C ALA A 129 13.26 2.52 -16.58
N THR A 130 14.50 2.31 -16.18
CA THR A 130 14.98 1.01 -15.69
C THR A 130 14.23 0.64 -14.41
N ALA A 131 13.90 -0.64 -14.27
CA ALA A 131 13.26 -1.12 -13.06
C ALA A 131 14.25 -1.09 -11.88
N ASP A 132 13.84 -0.49 -10.76
CA ASP A 132 14.60 -0.51 -9.50
C ASP A 132 14.25 -1.76 -8.69
N CYS A 133 14.97 -2.85 -8.94
CA CYS A 133 14.75 -4.12 -8.24
C CYS A 133 14.99 -4.03 -6.72
N GLY A 134 15.74 -3.03 -6.23
CA GLY A 134 16.01 -2.86 -4.80
C GLY A 134 14.77 -2.48 -3.98
N ARG A 135 13.71 -2.02 -4.65
CA ARG A 135 12.43 -1.67 -4.03
C ARG A 135 11.37 -2.75 -4.21
N GLU A 136 11.71 -3.86 -4.85
CA GLU A 136 10.76 -4.92 -5.14
C GLU A 136 10.57 -5.88 -3.97
N ARG A 137 9.38 -6.45 -3.91
CA ARG A 137 9.03 -7.45 -2.91
C ARG A 137 9.92 -8.69 -3.08
N GLN A 138 10.63 -9.06 -2.02
CA GLN A 138 11.74 -10.03 -2.06
C GLN A 138 11.33 -11.44 -2.46
N ASP A 139 10.17 -11.93 -2.00
CA ASP A 139 9.74 -13.31 -2.18
C ASP A 139 9.17 -13.61 -3.58
N ILE A 140 8.52 -12.64 -4.24
CA ILE A 140 7.82 -12.89 -5.53
C ILE A 140 8.22 -11.99 -6.69
N TYR A 141 8.55 -10.71 -6.44
CA TYR A 141 8.79 -9.76 -7.53
C TYR A 141 10.28 -9.50 -7.78
N LEU A 142 11.11 -9.64 -6.75
CA LEU A 142 12.56 -9.51 -6.91
C LEU A 142 13.12 -10.55 -7.89
N PRO A 143 12.78 -11.85 -7.84
CA PRO A 143 13.23 -12.82 -8.84
C PRO A 143 12.81 -12.41 -10.26
N LEU A 144 11.55 -12.03 -10.45
CA LEU A 144 11.04 -11.54 -11.73
C LEU A 144 11.80 -10.32 -12.24
N CYS A 145 12.19 -9.40 -11.35
CA CYS A 145 12.94 -8.20 -11.72
C CYS A 145 14.37 -8.54 -12.14
N LEU A 146 15.03 -9.46 -11.42
CA LEU A 146 16.39 -9.90 -11.72
C LEU A 146 16.46 -10.68 -13.04
N ASP A 147 15.45 -11.50 -13.33
CA ASP A 147 15.34 -12.25 -14.58
C ASP A 147 15.29 -11.35 -15.82
N LEU A 148 14.82 -10.10 -15.66
CA LEU A 148 14.78 -9.11 -16.72
C LEU A 148 16.12 -8.42 -17.00
N ARG A 149 17.17 -8.69 -16.21
CA ARG A 149 18.56 -8.24 -16.42
C ARG A 149 18.72 -6.75 -16.81
N GLY A 150 18.14 -5.85 -16.03
CA GLY A 150 18.14 -4.41 -16.33
C GLY A 150 16.97 -3.97 -17.23
N GLY A 151 15.91 -4.78 -17.27
CA GLY A 151 14.68 -4.45 -17.97
C GLY A 151 14.00 -3.18 -17.47
N THR A 152 13.04 -2.73 -18.25
CA THR A 152 12.27 -1.51 -18.01
C THR A 152 11.20 -1.74 -16.96
N VAL A 153 10.74 -0.66 -16.30
CA VAL A 153 9.57 -0.69 -15.38
C VAL A 153 8.37 -1.36 -16.07
N ARG A 154 8.17 -1.10 -17.36
CA ARG A 154 7.09 -1.69 -18.15
C ARG A 154 7.21 -3.21 -18.25
N GLN A 155 8.38 -3.73 -18.59
CA GLN A 155 8.62 -5.17 -18.67
C GLN A 155 8.39 -5.84 -17.32
N LEU A 156 8.80 -5.19 -16.22
CA LEU A 156 8.53 -5.68 -14.88
C LEU A 156 7.03 -5.72 -14.56
N LEU A 157 6.27 -4.66 -14.89
CA LEU A 157 4.83 -4.65 -14.69
C LEU A 157 4.12 -5.75 -15.49
N VAL A 158 4.53 -5.99 -16.74
CA VAL A 158 4.03 -7.10 -17.56
C VAL A 158 4.36 -8.45 -16.90
N ALA A 159 5.59 -8.65 -16.43
CA ALA A 159 5.98 -9.89 -15.75
C ALA A 159 5.16 -10.14 -14.48
N LYS A 160 4.93 -9.11 -13.66
CA LYS A 160 4.06 -9.20 -12.49
C LYS A 160 2.61 -9.52 -12.89
N ALA A 161 2.09 -8.87 -13.93
CA ALA A 161 0.72 -9.11 -14.41
C ALA A 161 0.54 -10.57 -14.86
N ARG A 162 1.52 -11.11 -15.58
CA ARG A 162 1.58 -12.51 -16.01
C ARG A 162 1.61 -13.48 -14.83
N LEU A 163 2.39 -13.19 -13.79
CA LEU A 163 2.45 -14.03 -12.59
C LEU A 163 1.06 -14.18 -11.96
N HIS A 164 0.35 -13.07 -11.73
CA HIS A 164 -1.00 -13.11 -11.18
C HIS A 164 -2.01 -13.78 -12.11
N ALA A 165 -1.92 -13.53 -13.43
CA ALA A 165 -2.76 -14.22 -14.41
C ALA A 165 -2.49 -15.74 -14.43
N ARG A 166 -1.24 -16.17 -14.23
CA ARG A 166 -0.83 -17.58 -14.11
C ARG A 166 -1.45 -18.23 -12.89
N TRP A 167 -1.33 -17.62 -11.72
CA TRP A 167 -1.95 -18.13 -10.50
C TRP A 167 -3.47 -18.25 -10.63
N ALA A 168 -4.13 -17.23 -11.19
CA ALA A 168 -5.56 -17.29 -11.48
C ALA A 168 -5.91 -18.41 -12.47
N GLY A 169 -5.11 -18.58 -13.53
CA GLY A 169 -5.27 -19.66 -14.50
C GLY A 169 -5.11 -21.06 -13.90
N ALA A 170 -4.16 -21.22 -12.97
CA ALA A 170 -3.96 -22.48 -12.25
C ALA A 170 -5.17 -22.83 -11.37
N VAL A 171 -5.77 -21.85 -10.69
CA VAL A 171 -7.02 -22.08 -9.92
C VAL A 171 -8.17 -22.52 -10.84
N VAL A 172 -8.28 -21.95 -12.04
CA VAL A 172 -9.28 -22.37 -13.05
C VAL A 172 -9.05 -23.81 -13.50
N LYS A 173 -7.81 -24.16 -13.87
CA LYS A 173 -7.44 -25.52 -14.29
C LYS A 173 -7.75 -26.55 -13.19
N ASN A 174 -7.30 -26.28 -11.97
CA ASN A 174 -7.54 -27.15 -10.84
C ASN A 174 -9.05 -27.35 -10.57
N TYR A 175 -9.85 -26.29 -10.68
CA TYR A 175 -11.31 -26.40 -10.56
C TYR A 175 -11.94 -27.32 -11.62
N LYS A 176 -11.40 -27.34 -12.83
CA LYS A 176 -11.84 -28.21 -13.93
C LYS A 176 -11.34 -29.66 -13.80
N GLY A 177 -10.57 -29.97 -12.75
CA GLY A 177 -9.95 -31.29 -12.57
C GLY A 177 -8.63 -31.46 -13.32
N GLU A 178 -8.10 -30.39 -13.93
CA GLU A 178 -6.79 -30.39 -14.57
C GLU A 178 -5.73 -30.02 -13.51
N SER A 179 -5.20 -31.02 -12.80
CA SER A 179 -4.24 -30.84 -11.71
C SER A 179 -2.88 -31.49 -12.04
N ASP A 180 -2.20 -30.96 -13.05
CA ASP A 180 -0.81 -31.31 -13.33
C ASP A 180 0.17 -30.72 -12.29
N ALA A 181 1.44 -31.11 -12.38
CA ALA A 181 2.48 -30.65 -11.47
C ALA A 181 2.71 -29.14 -11.54
N GLU A 182 2.57 -28.54 -12.73
CA GLU A 182 2.70 -27.10 -12.94
C GLU A 182 1.56 -26.33 -12.25
N THR A 183 0.33 -26.80 -12.41
CA THR A 183 -0.87 -26.22 -11.79
C THR A 183 -0.78 -26.30 -10.27
N SER A 184 -0.39 -27.47 -9.75
CA SER A 184 -0.19 -27.67 -8.31
C SER A 184 0.92 -26.78 -7.75
N GLY A 185 2.04 -26.65 -8.47
CA GLY A 185 3.14 -25.77 -8.12
C GLY A 185 2.72 -24.30 -8.08
N ALA A 186 2.02 -23.82 -9.11
CA ALA A 186 1.54 -22.45 -9.18
C ALA A 186 0.55 -22.11 -8.04
N ILE A 187 -0.33 -23.05 -7.65
CA ILE A 187 -1.23 -22.86 -6.50
C ILE A 187 -0.45 -22.82 -5.18
N SER A 188 0.56 -23.67 -5.03
CA SER A 188 1.43 -23.67 -3.84
C SER A 188 2.18 -22.34 -3.68
N GLU A 189 2.79 -21.84 -4.76
CA GLU A 189 3.44 -20.52 -4.78
C GLU A 189 2.48 -19.39 -4.44
N MET A 190 1.27 -19.41 -5.02
CA MET A 190 0.22 -18.44 -4.72
C MET A 190 -0.12 -18.44 -3.24
N ASN A 191 -0.33 -19.62 -2.63
CA ASN A 191 -0.69 -19.73 -1.22
C ASN A 191 0.43 -19.20 -0.31
N ALA A 192 1.69 -19.54 -0.58
CA ALA A 192 2.82 -19.00 0.16
C ALA A 192 2.90 -17.46 0.05
N ALA A 193 2.64 -16.91 -1.14
CA ALA A 193 2.58 -15.46 -1.33
C ALA A 193 1.44 -14.79 -0.54
N ARG A 194 0.29 -15.48 -0.38
CA ARG A 194 -0.86 -15.00 0.40
C ARG A 194 -0.61 -14.98 1.90
N GLU A 195 0.13 -15.94 2.43
CA GLU A 195 0.57 -15.92 3.84
C GLU A 195 1.43 -14.68 4.11
N ASN A 196 2.40 -14.42 3.22
CA ASN A 196 3.25 -13.23 3.31
C ASN A 196 2.47 -11.91 3.14
N ASP A 197 1.39 -11.89 2.34
CA ASP A 197 0.52 -10.72 2.22
C ASP A 197 -0.12 -10.32 3.56
N LEU A 198 -0.46 -11.30 4.39
CA LEU A 198 -1.03 -11.06 5.72
C LEU A 198 0.01 -10.41 6.64
N VAL A 199 1.27 -10.83 6.56
CA VAL A 199 2.38 -10.25 7.31
C VAL A 199 2.62 -8.80 6.89
N ILE A 200 2.67 -8.52 5.58
CA ILE A 200 2.83 -7.15 5.06
C ILE A 200 1.66 -6.27 5.51
N ALA A 201 0.43 -6.77 5.38
CA ALA A 201 -0.76 -6.04 5.78
C ALA A 201 -0.80 -5.75 7.29
N ALA A 202 -0.42 -6.72 8.13
CA ALA A 202 -0.30 -6.54 9.57
C ALA A 202 0.72 -5.45 9.89
N HIS A 203 1.88 -5.45 9.21
CA HIS A 203 2.90 -4.43 9.41
C HIS A 203 2.42 -3.01 9.03
N ILE A 204 1.62 -2.88 7.96
CA ILE A 204 0.99 -1.60 7.61
C ILE A 204 -0.02 -1.17 8.69
N VAL A 205 -0.83 -2.09 9.22
CA VAL A 205 -1.75 -1.78 10.32
C VAL A 205 -0.98 -1.32 11.56
N GLU A 206 0.09 -2.03 11.94
CA GLU A 206 0.96 -1.65 13.06
C GLU A 206 1.61 -0.28 12.87
N THR A 207 1.90 0.09 11.61
CA THR A 207 2.43 1.42 11.26
C THR A 207 1.36 2.51 11.37
N LEU A 208 0.13 2.25 10.90
CA LEU A 208 -0.94 3.26 10.83
C LEU A 208 -1.77 3.38 12.12
N LYS A 209 -1.90 2.31 12.90
CA LYS A 209 -2.73 2.27 14.11
C LYS A 209 -2.27 3.24 15.22
N PRO A 210 -0.97 3.42 15.48
CA PRO A 210 -0.49 4.40 16.46
C PRO A 210 -0.90 5.85 16.12
N LEU A 211 -1.13 6.16 14.84
CA LEU A 211 -1.56 7.49 14.40
C LEU A 211 -2.90 7.90 15.01
N GLU A 212 -3.76 6.93 15.33
CA GLU A 212 -5.03 7.18 16.04
C GLU A 212 -4.80 7.95 17.35
N GLY A 213 -3.78 7.58 18.13
CA GLY A 213 -3.46 8.28 19.38
C GLY A 213 -2.86 9.67 19.18
N LEU A 214 -2.28 9.93 18.00
CA LEU A 214 -1.70 11.22 17.65
C LEU A 214 -2.77 12.22 17.17
N VAL A 215 -3.72 11.74 16.37
CA VAL A 215 -4.75 12.56 15.70
C VAL A 215 -6.03 12.73 16.52
N ASN A 216 -6.29 11.86 17.51
CA ASN A 216 -7.43 11.98 18.44
C ASN A 216 -7.23 13.00 19.56
N THR A 217 -6.12 13.73 19.56
CA THR A 217 -5.95 14.95 20.38
C THR A 217 -6.43 16.13 19.55
N PRO A 218 -7.72 16.49 19.57
CA PRO A 218 -8.19 17.66 18.84
C PRO A 218 -7.46 18.90 19.38
N PRO A 219 -6.90 19.76 18.52
CA PRO A 219 -6.73 21.15 18.90
C PRO A 219 -8.14 21.74 18.97
N THR A 220 -8.77 21.72 20.14
CA THR A 220 -10.06 22.42 20.27
C THR A 220 -9.82 23.92 20.17
N ASN A 221 -10.71 24.63 19.46
CA ASN A 221 -10.63 26.10 19.33
C ASN A 221 -10.67 26.82 20.70
N THR A 222 -11.18 26.17 21.74
CA THR A 222 -11.15 26.64 23.14
C THR A 222 -9.75 26.62 23.76
N ASP A 223 -8.85 25.74 23.32
CA ASP A 223 -7.44 25.71 23.78
C ASP A 223 -6.57 26.81 23.15
N TYR A 224 -7.08 27.53 22.15
CA TYR A 224 -6.34 28.64 21.53
C TYR A 224 -6.42 29.94 22.33
N GLN A 225 -7.47 30.11 23.16
CA GLN A 225 -7.61 31.31 24.00
C GLN A 225 -7.30 31.06 25.47
N GLU A 226 -7.51 29.85 25.99
CA GLU A 226 -7.23 29.54 27.38
C GLU A 226 -6.18 28.44 27.52
N ARG A 227 -4.97 28.86 27.89
CA ARG A 227 -3.86 28.08 28.45
C ARG A 227 -2.83 27.49 27.47
N ARG A 228 -1.61 27.98 27.71
CA ARG A 228 -0.29 27.35 27.58
C ARG A 228 -0.15 25.91 28.15
N THR A 229 -1.13 25.05 27.98
CA THR A 229 -1.05 23.62 28.32
C THR A 229 -1.29 22.77 27.09
N ALA A 230 -0.32 22.91 26.18
CA ALA A 230 0.24 21.83 25.37
C ALA A 230 -0.73 20.77 24.86
N SER A 231 -1.09 20.91 23.58
CA SER A 231 -0.91 19.76 22.69
C SER A 231 0.39 19.05 23.10
N LYS A 232 0.33 17.81 23.60
CA LYS A 232 1.51 17.04 24.07
C LYS A 232 2.57 16.84 22.98
N ILE A 233 2.25 17.17 21.71
CA ILE A 233 3.08 16.95 20.54
C ILE A 233 3.10 18.27 19.73
N SER A 234 4.29 18.82 19.47
CA SER A 234 4.42 20.00 18.62
C SER A 234 3.97 19.67 17.19
N PHE A 235 3.56 20.69 16.42
CA PHE A 235 3.23 20.52 15.01
C PHE A 235 4.35 19.79 14.27
N GLU A 236 5.60 20.21 14.47
CA GLU A 236 6.76 19.67 13.79
C GLU A 236 6.95 18.18 14.11
N ARG A 237 6.69 17.77 15.36
CA ARG A 237 6.77 16.36 15.76
C ARG A 237 5.63 15.53 15.18
N LEU A 238 4.41 16.05 15.17
CA LEU A 238 3.24 15.36 14.59
C LEU A 238 3.42 15.21 13.07
N ASP A 239 3.90 16.25 12.40
CA ASP A 239 4.14 16.30 10.96
C ASP A 239 5.11 15.21 10.51
N VAL A 240 6.28 15.14 11.18
CA VAL A 240 7.31 14.14 10.90
C VAL A 240 6.78 12.72 11.18
N GLN A 241 6.14 12.50 12.33
CA GLN A 241 5.61 11.18 12.68
C GLN A 241 4.54 10.68 11.71
N LEU A 242 3.63 11.56 11.27
CA LEU A 242 2.64 11.23 10.25
C LEU A 242 3.32 10.96 8.90
N ALA A 243 4.20 11.84 8.45
CA ALA A 243 4.88 11.69 7.16
C ALA A 243 5.69 10.40 7.08
N ASP A 244 6.45 10.06 8.12
CA ASP A 244 7.26 8.84 8.19
C ASP A 244 6.39 7.57 8.12
N ALA A 245 5.34 7.51 8.95
CA ALA A 245 4.41 6.38 8.97
C ALA A 245 3.70 6.19 7.62
N LEU A 246 3.28 7.29 6.98
CA LEU A 246 2.63 7.27 5.66
C LEU A 246 3.61 6.92 4.54
N GLY A 247 4.89 7.26 4.69
CA GLY A 247 5.98 6.83 3.82
C GLY A 247 6.19 5.32 3.87
N ILE A 248 6.38 4.77 5.07
CA ILE A 248 6.54 3.32 5.31
C ILE A 248 5.33 2.55 4.77
N ALA A 249 4.11 2.96 5.17
CA ALA A 249 2.88 2.33 4.69
C ALA A 249 2.75 2.40 3.15
N GLY A 250 3.22 3.48 2.52
CA GLY A 250 3.21 3.63 1.07
C GLY A 250 4.12 2.64 0.36
N VAL A 251 5.33 2.43 0.86
CA VAL A 251 6.27 1.45 0.31
C VAL A 251 5.69 0.04 0.39
N LEU A 252 5.19 -0.34 1.57
CA LEU A 252 4.60 -1.67 1.80
C LEU A 252 3.33 -1.92 0.98
N LEU A 253 2.49 -0.89 0.80
CA LEU A 253 1.30 -1.00 -0.04
C LEU A 253 1.62 -1.33 -1.50
N ASN A 254 2.77 -0.90 -2.01
CA ASN A 254 3.18 -1.23 -3.39
C ASN A 254 3.54 -2.71 -3.56
N TRP A 255 3.77 -3.44 -2.47
CA TRP A 255 4.06 -4.88 -2.49
C TRP A 255 2.82 -5.76 -2.38
N MET A 256 1.68 -5.17 -2.00
CA MET A 256 0.44 -5.89 -1.79
C MET A 256 -0.33 -6.12 -3.09
N PRO A 257 -1.04 -7.25 -3.22
CA PRO A 257 -2.01 -7.45 -4.29
C PRO A 257 -3.25 -6.57 -4.08
N ARG A 258 -4.09 -6.44 -5.12
CA ARG A 258 -5.35 -5.67 -5.10
C ARG A 258 -6.48 -6.42 -4.39
N SER A 259 -6.24 -6.82 -3.15
CA SER A 259 -7.18 -7.51 -2.26
C SER A 259 -8.14 -6.53 -1.56
N PRO A 260 -9.21 -7.01 -0.91
CA PRO A 260 -10.06 -6.17 -0.06
C PRO A 260 -9.28 -5.48 1.07
N THR A 261 -8.31 -6.18 1.68
CA THR A 261 -7.46 -5.60 2.74
C THR A 261 -6.60 -4.45 2.19
N PHE A 262 -6.05 -4.60 0.98
CA PHE A 262 -5.34 -3.52 0.30
C PHE A 262 -6.22 -2.27 0.13
N GLN A 263 -7.49 -2.43 -0.26
CA GLN A 263 -8.39 -1.29 -0.46
C GLN A 263 -8.61 -0.49 0.84
N TYR A 264 -8.79 -1.18 1.97
CA TYR A 264 -8.92 -0.51 3.27
C TYR A 264 -7.61 0.20 3.67
N LEU A 265 -6.46 -0.46 3.54
CA LEU A 265 -5.16 0.13 3.89
C LEU A 265 -4.80 1.32 3.00
N SER A 266 -5.05 1.22 1.69
CA SER A 266 -4.86 2.31 0.73
C SER A 266 -5.76 3.50 1.06
N SER A 267 -7.03 3.25 1.40
CA SER A 267 -7.98 4.29 1.81
C SER A 267 -7.58 4.94 3.14
N ALA A 268 -7.09 4.15 4.09
CA ALA A 268 -6.58 4.65 5.37
C ALA A 268 -5.39 5.60 5.16
N ARG A 269 -4.37 5.15 4.41
CA ARG A 269 -3.20 5.96 4.08
C ARG A 269 -3.58 7.25 3.37
N ARG A 270 -4.44 7.17 2.34
CA ARG A 270 -4.92 8.36 1.61
C ARG A 270 -5.61 9.35 2.54
N SER A 271 -6.53 8.87 3.37
CA SER A 271 -7.26 9.73 4.31
C SER A 271 -6.32 10.42 5.31
N TYR A 272 -5.33 9.71 5.86
CA TYR A 272 -4.33 10.34 6.74
C TYR A 272 -3.45 11.35 6.00
N MET A 273 -3.04 11.04 4.76
CA MET A 273 -2.25 11.93 3.92
C MET A 273 -3.01 13.21 3.58
N ASP A 274 -4.29 13.11 3.22
CA ASP A 274 -5.16 14.25 2.94
C ASP A 274 -5.36 15.09 4.21
N GLY A 275 -5.56 14.45 5.36
CA GLY A 275 -5.62 15.14 6.65
C GLY A 275 -4.31 15.88 6.99
N LEU A 276 -3.15 15.25 6.75
CA LEU A 276 -1.83 15.90 6.94
C LEU A 276 -1.64 17.09 6.00
N PHE A 277 -2.05 16.97 4.74
CA PHE A 277 -2.01 18.05 3.76
C PHE A 277 -2.81 19.27 4.25
N TRP A 278 -4.06 19.06 4.68
CA TRP A 278 -4.89 20.14 5.19
C TRP A 278 -4.36 20.71 6.51
N TYR A 279 -3.80 19.87 7.38
CA TYR A 279 -3.24 20.30 8.65
C TYR A 279 -2.04 21.24 8.46
N ARG A 280 -1.14 20.92 7.52
CA ARG A 280 -0.05 21.81 7.09
C ARG A 280 -0.56 23.16 6.61
N LYS A 281 -1.60 23.17 5.76
CA LYS A 281 -2.19 24.39 5.21
C LYS A 281 -2.76 25.31 6.30
N VAL A 282 -3.53 24.79 7.25
CA VAL A 282 -4.07 25.58 8.38
C VAL A 282 -2.96 26.12 9.25
N HIS A 283 -1.98 25.28 9.57
CA HIS A 283 -0.88 25.69 10.44
C HIS A 283 -0.05 26.81 9.82
N HIS A 284 0.25 26.75 8.52
CA HIS A 284 0.94 27.84 7.82
C HIS A 284 0.11 29.12 7.73
N SER A 285 -1.19 29.02 7.45
CA SER A 285 -2.11 30.19 7.47
C SER A 285 -2.12 30.88 8.83
N LYS A 286 -2.17 30.11 9.94
CA LYS A 286 -2.07 30.64 11.31
C LYS A 286 -0.68 31.20 11.67
N LYS A 287 0.38 30.78 10.96
CA LYS A 287 1.77 31.22 11.14
C LYS A 287 2.16 32.40 10.25
N LEU A 288 1.23 33.05 9.55
CA LEU A 288 1.50 34.29 8.82
C LEU A 288 1.94 35.39 9.80
N VAL A 289 3.23 35.40 10.07
CA VAL A 289 3.96 36.37 10.87
C VAL A 289 4.25 37.57 9.99
N VAL A 290 4.10 38.78 10.55
CA VAL A 290 4.54 40.02 9.93
C VAL A 290 6.05 39.93 9.70
N SER A 291 6.45 39.58 8.48
CA SER A 291 7.84 39.66 8.03
C SER A 291 8.15 41.09 7.59
N ALA A 292 9.37 41.57 7.87
CA ALA A 292 9.86 42.87 7.41
C ALA A 292 9.89 43.02 5.87
N SER A 293 9.72 41.92 5.12
CA SER A 293 9.65 41.86 3.66
C SER A 293 8.23 41.75 3.08
N GLY A 294 7.18 41.91 3.90
CA GLY A 294 5.78 41.83 3.47
C GLY A 294 5.08 40.54 3.94
N PHE A 295 3.76 40.49 3.77
CA PHE A 295 2.95 39.32 4.14
C PHE A 295 3.22 38.17 3.17
N GLU A 296 3.60 37.00 3.69
CA GLU A 296 3.47 35.77 2.91
C GLU A 296 2.00 35.58 2.51
N ARG A 297 1.76 35.09 1.28
CA ARG A 297 0.39 34.89 0.81
C ARG A 297 -0.27 33.77 1.59
N ASP A 298 -1.46 34.03 2.12
CA ASP A 298 -2.21 33.01 2.85
C ASP A 298 -2.48 31.80 1.95
N PRO A 299 -2.00 30.59 2.31
CA PRO A 299 -2.21 29.40 1.49
C PRO A 299 -3.69 29.02 1.35
N LEU A 300 -4.60 29.63 2.12
CA LEU A 300 -6.05 29.44 2.05
C LEU A 300 -6.77 30.48 1.17
N GLU A 301 -6.15 31.63 0.88
CA GLU A 301 -6.77 32.74 0.13
C GLU A 301 -7.27 32.28 -1.25
N GLY A 302 -6.44 31.52 -1.98
CA GLY A 302 -6.78 30.98 -3.29
C GLY A 302 -7.84 29.87 -3.28
N LEU A 303 -8.13 29.31 -2.11
CA LEU A 303 -9.09 28.21 -1.93
C LEU A 303 -10.47 28.71 -1.48
N ARG A 304 -10.61 29.99 -1.11
CA ARG A 304 -11.84 30.57 -0.55
C ARG A 304 -12.38 29.77 0.64
N MET A 305 -11.48 29.21 1.44
CA MET A 305 -11.81 28.46 2.66
C MET A 305 -11.23 29.18 3.87
N ASP A 306 -11.97 29.21 4.98
CA ASP A 306 -11.43 29.69 6.25
C ASP A 306 -10.70 28.56 7.03
N ALA A 307 -9.97 28.94 8.07
CA ALA A 307 -9.19 28.00 8.88
C ALA A 307 -10.07 26.97 9.64
N GLU A 308 -11.35 27.30 9.91
CA GLU A 308 -12.28 26.42 10.60
C GLU A 308 -12.79 25.32 9.67
N GLN A 309 -13.20 25.68 8.45
CA GLN A 309 -13.58 24.75 7.39
C GLN A 309 -12.46 23.75 7.09
N VAL A 310 -11.22 24.23 7.00
CA VAL A 310 -10.07 23.34 6.78
C VAL A 310 -9.79 22.50 8.03
N GLY A 311 -9.95 23.04 9.24
CA GLY A 311 -9.89 22.28 10.48
C GLY A 311 -10.89 21.12 10.53
N HIS A 312 -12.13 21.34 10.07
CA HIS A 312 -13.12 20.29 9.92
C HIS A 312 -12.71 19.23 8.90
N ALA A 313 -12.14 19.64 7.75
CA ALA A 313 -11.63 18.72 6.74
C ALA A 313 -10.48 17.84 7.29
N VAL A 314 -9.58 18.39 8.11
CA VAL A 314 -8.53 17.63 8.79
C VAL A 314 -9.14 16.53 9.67
N ILE A 315 -10.07 16.90 10.55
CA ILE A 315 -10.72 15.96 11.48
C ILE A 315 -11.50 14.88 10.72
N ALA A 316 -12.24 15.26 9.67
CA ALA A 316 -13.01 14.31 8.86
C ALA A 316 -12.12 13.27 8.16
N ASN A 317 -10.99 13.73 7.61
CA ASN A 317 -10.00 12.86 6.97
C ASN A 317 -9.33 11.91 7.98
N TRP A 318 -8.90 12.41 9.15
CA TRP A 318 -8.32 11.56 10.19
C TRP A 318 -9.32 10.53 10.74
N LYS A 319 -10.59 10.91 10.95
CA LYS A 319 -11.66 9.98 11.31
C LYS A 319 -11.86 8.88 10.27
N SER A 320 -11.80 9.24 9.00
CA SER A 320 -11.88 8.28 7.89
C SER A 320 -10.66 7.35 7.88
N GLY A 321 -9.45 7.90 8.09
CA GLY A 321 -8.21 7.13 8.23
C GLY A 321 -8.31 6.06 9.32
N MET A 322 -8.74 6.44 10.52
CA MET A 322 -8.95 5.52 11.65
C MET A 322 -9.99 4.45 11.33
N LYS A 323 -11.14 4.84 10.76
CA LYS A 323 -12.19 3.90 10.35
C LYS A 323 -11.64 2.85 9.39
N TYR A 324 -10.89 3.25 8.38
CA TYR A 324 -10.33 2.32 7.40
C TYR A 324 -9.22 1.44 7.98
N THR A 325 -8.36 1.97 8.88
CA THR A 325 -7.37 1.14 9.59
C THR A 325 -8.06 0.03 10.40
N ARG A 326 -9.15 0.36 11.12
CA ARG A 326 -9.93 -0.64 11.88
C ARG A 326 -10.61 -1.67 10.97
N LEU A 327 -11.12 -1.25 9.81
CA LEU A 327 -11.69 -2.17 8.81
C LEU A 327 -10.62 -3.10 8.23
N ALA A 328 -9.40 -2.60 7.99
CA ALA A 328 -8.27 -3.41 7.55
C ALA A 328 -7.87 -4.45 8.61
N GLU A 329 -7.79 -4.05 9.88
CA GLU A 329 -7.53 -4.96 11.01
C GLU A 329 -8.59 -6.07 11.09
N GLN A 330 -9.88 -5.72 11.01
CA GLN A 330 -10.96 -6.71 10.98
C GLN A 330 -10.88 -7.64 9.76
N SER A 331 -10.49 -7.11 8.60
CA SER A 331 -10.29 -7.90 7.38
C SER A 331 -9.17 -8.92 7.59
N LEU A 332 -8.05 -8.51 8.19
CA LEU A 332 -6.93 -9.40 8.52
C LEU A 332 -7.32 -10.51 9.49
N CYS A 333 -8.02 -10.17 10.58
CA CYS A 333 -8.50 -11.18 11.53
C CYS A 333 -9.45 -12.19 10.89
N ARG A 334 -10.20 -11.82 9.84
CA ARG A 334 -11.05 -12.76 9.10
C ARG A 334 -10.25 -13.64 8.16
N SER A 335 -9.24 -13.09 7.49
CA SER A 335 -8.37 -13.85 6.60
C SER A 335 -7.51 -14.86 7.37
N ALA A 336 -7.00 -14.51 8.55
CA ALA A 336 -6.18 -15.40 9.37
C ALA A 336 -6.95 -16.57 10.02
N ARG A 337 -8.28 -16.59 9.91
CA ARG A 337 -9.14 -17.67 10.46
C ARG A 337 -9.58 -18.69 9.41
N ARG A 338 -9.20 -18.50 8.14
CA ARG A 338 -9.55 -19.38 7.03
C ARG A 338 -8.46 -20.40 6.81
#